data_AF-A0A8X6Q9P2-F1
#
_entry.id   AF-A0A8X6Q9P2-F1
#
_cell.length_a   1.000
_cell.length_b   1.000
_cell.length_c   1.000
_cell.angle_alpha   90.00
_cell.angle_beta   90.00
_cell.angle_gamma   90.00
#
_symmetry.space_group_name_H-M   'P 1'
#
loop_
_entity.id
_entity.type
_entity.pdbx_description
1 polymer ?
#
loop_
_entity_poly.entity_id
_entity_poly.type
_entity_poly.pdbx_seq_one_letter_code
_entity_poly.pdbx_strand_id
1 'polypeptide(L)'
;SKYKILKSFKANNRYIDPVEVFLGSRYEQKLSKDGIPKQILRKDTCQYISITKTMQHIISLDGFINLFQTYKCDKNARDSTLCNIQDGFYYYSNPTFTAIDTITIELFIDDVEVVNPLGSHTGIHKLGFVYFTIKDIPVSLQSNLGSIFLVNVHYSLDVEKYGYKAIFEPLIQDLKQLLDQGIKFQGNTYKIALWQILGDNLGLNKLFGFVECFTANFCCRFCLAHKNVMQKMIKEDISLLHHKAGHDTHVRDVIERNISTAMCGVKSDCPFNELGYWHITSNLVVDVMHDLLEG
;
A
#
# COMPACT_ATOMS: atom_id res chain seq x y z
N SER A 1 -31.18 0.34 11.84
CA SER A 1 -29.99 0.17 12.71
C SER A 1 -28.84 -0.40 11.89
N LYS A 2 -27.58 -0.05 12.22
CA LYS A 2 -26.38 -0.56 11.52
C LYS A 2 -26.35 -2.09 11.44
N TYR A 3 -26.81 -2.78 12.50
CA TYR A 3 -26.94 -4.23 12.54
C TYR A 3 -27.85 -4.80 11.44
N LYS A 4 -29.04 -4.21 11.21
CA LYS A 4 -29.96 -4.68 10.15
C LYS A 4 -29.38 -4.46 8.75
N ILE A 5 -28.65 -3.37 8.55
CA ILE A 5 -27.97 -3.06 7.28
C ILE A 5 -26.87 -4.09 7.00
N LEU A 6 -25.99 -4.34 7.97
CA LEU A 6 -24.92 -5.34 7.84
C LEU A 6 -25.50 -6.74 7.61
N LYS A 7 -26.53 -7.12 8.37
CA LYS A 7 -27.22 -8.41 8.18
C LYS A 7 -27.79 -8.55 6.77
N SER A 8 -28.35 -7.47 6.21
CA SER A 8 -28.83 -7.44 4.83
C SER A 8 -27.69 -7.62 3.82
N PHE A 9 -26.58 -6.89 3.96
CA PHE A 9 -25.44 -7.04 3.06
C PHE A 9 -24.83 -8.46 3.11
N LYS A 10 -24.69 -9.04 4.30
CA LYS A 10 -24.25 -10.43 4.46
C LYS A 10 -25.21 -11.42 3.81
N ALA A 11 -26.52 -11.27 4.05
CA ALA A 11 -27.53 -12.15 3.47
C ALA A 11 -27.57 -12.11 1.93
N ASN A 12 -27.17 -10.98 1.34
CA ASN A 12 -27.11 -10.80 -0.11
C ASN A 12 -25.70 -11.05 -0.71
N ASN A 13 -24.75 -11.59 0.07
CA ASN A 13 -23.36 -11.80 -0.35
C ASN A 13 -22.71 -10.51 -0.91
N ARG A 14 -23.01 -9.37 -0.29
CA ARG A 14 -22.48 -8.03 -0.63
C ARG A 14 -21.57 -7.47 0.48
N TYR A 15 -21.15 -8.33 1.39
CA TYR A 15 -20.22 -8.00 2.46
C TYR A 15 -19.16 -9.08 2.53
N ILE A 16 -17.90 -8.66 2.47
CA ILE A 16 -16.76 -9.56 2.59
C ILE A 16 -16.29 -9.48 4.03
N ASP A 17 -16.42 -10.58 4.75
CA ASP A 17 -15.96 -10.65 6.13
C ASP A 17 -14.43 -10.49 6.19
N PRO A 18 -13.91 -9.63 7.09
CA PRO A 18 -12.49 -9.60 7.38
C PRO A 18 -12.06 -10.94 8.00
N VAL A 19 -10.85 -11.37 7.65
CA VAL A 19 -10.20 -12.55 8.19
C VAL A 19 -9.12 -12.09 9.16
N GLU A 20 -9.16 -12.64 10.37
CA GLU A 20 -8.11 -12.42 11.36
C GLU A 20 -6.84 -13.19 10.96
N VAL A 21 -5.72 -12.48 10.86
CA VAL A 21 -4.42 -13.01 10.50
C VAL A 21 -3.55 -13.01 11.76
N PHE A 22 -3.06 -14.19 12.15
CA PHE A 22 -2.21 -14.35 13.32
C PHE A 22 -0.78 -13.91 13.02
N LEU A 23 -0.24 -13.01 13.85
CA LEU A 23 1.13 -12.49 13.73
C LEU A 23 2.04 -13.11 14.80
N GLY A 24 1.52 -13.30 16.01
CA GLY A 24 2.28 -13.84 17.13
C GLY A 24 1.55 -13.68 18.45
N SER A 25 2.27 -13.58 19.56
CA SER A 25 1.65 -13.42 20.87
C SER A 25 2.48 -12.55 21.80
N ARG A 26 1.82 -11.98 22.81
CA ARG A 26 2.43 -11.19 23.88
C ARG A 26 1.79 -11.50 25.23
N TYR A 27 2.55 -11.32 26.30
CA TYR A 27 2.00 -11.34 27.65
C TYR A 27 1.46 -9.96 27.99
N GLU A 28 0.18 -9.88 28.34
CA GLU A 28 -0.43 -8.68 28.91
C GLU A 28 -0.69 -8.91 30.40
N GLN A 29 -0.39 -7.90 31.21
CA GLN A 29 -0.81 -7.89 32.61
C GLN A 29 -2.26 -7.42 32.69
N LYS A 30 -3.13 -8.24 33.28
CA LYS A 30 -4.49 -7.85 33.67
C LYS A 30 -4.66 -8.04 35.17
N LEU A 31 -5.37 -7.10 35.78
CA LEU A 31 -5.84 -7.27 37.15
C LEU A 31 -6.99 -8.29 37.17
N SER A 32 -6.92 -9.27 38.07
CA SER A 32 -8.06 -10.12 38.39
C SER A 32 -9.18 -9.29 39.02
N LYS A 33 -10.38 -9.88 39.15
CA LYS A 33 -11.49 -9.26 39.90
C LYS A 33 -11.10 -8.93 41.36
N ASP A 34 -10.10 -9.62 41.90
CA ASP A 34 -9.58 -9.46 43.26
C ASP A 34 -8.38 -8.51 43.33
N GLY A 35 -8.03 -7.82 42.24
CA GLY A 35 -6.91 -6.86 42.19
C GLY A 35 -5.52 -7.50 42.07
N ILE A 36 -5.43 -8.81 41.85
CA ILE A 36 -4.14 -9.51 41.71
C ILE A 36 -3.67 -9.40 40.25
N PRO A 37 -2.44 -8.93 39.98
CA PRO A 37 -1.87 -8.94 38.63
C PRO A 37 -1.72 -10.38 38.12
N LYS A 38 -2.31 -10.67 36.97
CA LYS A 38 -2.12 -11.93 36.23
C LYS A 38 -1.57 -11.64 34.85
N GLN A 39 -0.59 -12.43 34.42
CA GLN A 39 -0.15 -12.43 33.03
C GLN A 39 -1.09 -13.32 32.21
N ILE A 40 -1.63 -12.77 31.14
CA ILE A 40 -2.40 -13.52 30.16
C ILE A 40 -1.69 -13.47 28.81
N LEU A 41 -1.64 -14.61 28.13
CA LEU A 41 -1.13 -14.67 26.76
C LEU A 41 -2.23 -14.14 25.83
N ARG A 42 -1.93 -13.09 25.07
CA ARG A 42 -2.80 -12.51 24.05
C ARG A 42 -2.19 -12.75 22.67
N LYS A 43 -3.03 -13.08 21.71
CA LYS A 43 -2.64 -13.18 20.30
C LYS A 43 -2.55 -11.77 19.69
N ASP A 44 -1.47 -11.54 18.97
CA ASP A 44 -1.27 -10.36 18.14
C ASP A 44 -1.76 -10.70 16.73
N THR A 45 -2.65 -9.87 16.18
CA THR A 45 -3.38 -10.17 14.95
C THR A 45 -3.66 -8.90 14.15
N CYS A 46 -3.67 -9.01 12.83
CA CYS A 46 -4.25 -7.98 11.95
C CYS A 46 -5.52 -8.49 11.27
N GLN A 47 -6.27 -7.58 10.64
CA GLN A 47 -7.47 -7.89 9.89
C GLN A 47 -7.20 -7.74 8.40
N TYR A 48 -7.52 -8.76 7.62
CA TYR A 48 -7.35 -8.77 6.18
C TYR A 48 -8.70 -8.94 5.49
N ILE A 49 -9.01 -8.08 4.52
CA ILE A 49 -10.20 -8.20 3.68
C ILE A 49 -9.72 -8.68 2.31
N SER A 50 -10.21 -9.84 1.84
CA SER A 50 -9.71 -10.44 0.60
C SER A 50 -9.94 -9.53 -0.60
N ILE A 51 -8.85 -9.06 -1.20
CA ILE A 51 -8.89 -8.30 -2.44
C ILE A 51 -9.40 -9.15 -3.59
N THR A 52 -9.07 -10.46 -3.61
CA THR A 52 -9.61 -11.41 -4.58
C THR A 52 -11.14 -11.42 -4.58
N LYS A 53 -11.76 -11.61 -3.41
CA LYS A 53 -13.24 -11.60 -3.29
C LYS A 53 -13.81 -10.22 -3.64
N THR A 54 -13.12 -9.15 -3.28
CA THR A 54 -13.58 -7.78 -3.55
C THR A 54 -13.60 -7.50 -5.04
N MET A 55 -12.53 -7.85 -5.75
CA MET A 55 -12.44 -7.73 -7.20
C MET A 55 -13.43 -8.64 -7.93
N GLN A 56 -13.68 -9.85 -7.44
CA GLN A 56 -14.74 -10.73 -7.99
C GLN A 56 -16.11 -10.05 -7.94
N HIS A 57 -16.45 -9.43 -6.80
CA HIS A 57 -17.70 -8.70 -6.67
C HIS A 57 -17.76 -7.48 -7.60
N ILE A 58 -16.68 -6.68 -7.66
CA ILE A 58 -16.61 -5.50 -8.53
C ILE A 58 -16.77 -5.88 -10.01
N ILE A 59 -16.04 -6.90 -10.46
CA ILE A 59 -16.11 -7.41 -11.84
C ILE A 59 -17.52 -7.90 -12.18
N SER A 60 -18.24 -8.47 -11.20
CA SER A 60 -19.61 -8.93 -11.38
C SER A 60 -20.66 -7.81 -11.38
N LEU A 61 -20.29 -6.55 -11.10
CA LEU A 61 -21.23 -5.44 -11.14
C LEU A 61 -21.67 -5.15 -12.58
N ASP A 62 -22.97 -4.97 -12.75
CA ASP A 62 -23.55 -4.62 -14.05
C ASP A 62 -22.89 -3.35 -14.61
N GLY A 63 -22.36 -3.47 -15.82
CA GLY A 63 -21.71 -2.36 -16.54
C GLY A 63 -20.24 -2.10 -16.17
N PHE A 64 -19.69 -2.71 -15.11
CA PHE A 64 -18.30 -2.46 -14.72
C PHE A 64 -17.30 -2.85 -15.81
N ILE A 65 -17.42 -4.05 -16.39
CA ILE A 65 -16.51 -4.50 -17.46
C ILE A 65 -16.58 -3.58 -18.68
N ASN A 66 -17.77 -3.13 -19.07
CA ASN A 66 -17.93 -2.20 -20.18
C ASN A 66 -17.27 -0.84 -19.87
N LEU A 67 -17.50 -0.31 -18.66
CA LEU A 67 -16.85 0.92 -18.20
C LEU A 67 -15.32 0.80 -18.22
N PHE A 68 -14.80 -0.27 -17.62
CA PHE A 68 -13.37 -0.58 -17.59
C PHE A 68 -12.79 -0.67 -19.01
N GLN A 69 -13.36 -1.50 -19.88
CA GLN A 69 -12.85 -1.71 -21.24
C GLN A 69 -12.94 -0.44 -22.09
N THR A 70 -14.02 0.34 -21.94
CA THR A 70 -14.17 1.62 -22.61
C THR A 70 -13.07 2.57 -22.17
N TYR A 71 -12.85 2.73 -20.86
CA TYR A 71 -11.83 3.62 -20.31
C TYR A 71 -10.40 3.15 -20.60
N LYS A 72 -10.16 1.83 -20.62
CA LYS A 72 -8.87 1.21 -20.94
C LYS A 72 -8.50 1.38 -22.41
N CYS A 73 -9.49 1.30 -23.30
CA CYS A 73 -9.32 1.46 -24.74
C CYS A 73 -9.47 2.91 -25.20
N ASP A 74 -9.83 3.83 -24.29
CA ASP A 74 -10.00 5.25 -24.59
C ASP A 74 -8.64 5.88 -24.87
N LYS A 75 -8.19 5.70 -26.11
CA LYS A 75 -7.06 6.41 -26.69
C LYS A 75 -7.51 7.82 -27.03
N ASN A 76 -7.99 8.59 -26.05
CA ASN A 76 -8.00 10.03 -26.13
C ASN A 76 -6.53 10.52 -26.19
N ALA A 77 -5.85 10.18 -27.29
CA ALA A 77 -4.99 11.11 -27.96
C ALA A 77 -5.80 12.39 -28.11
N ARG A 78 -5.18 13.53 -27.78
CA ARG A 78 -5.47 14.90 -28.24
C ARG A 78 -5.57 15.87 -27.06
N ASP A 79 -4.41 16.25 -26.54
CA ASP A 79 -3.94 17.63 -26.38
C ASP A 79 -2.66 17.60 -25.51
N SER A 80 -1.97 18.73 -25.37
CA SER A 80 -0.76 18.87 -24.54
C SER A 80 -1.00 18.72 -23.03
N THR A 81 -2.07 18.03 -22.62
CA THR A 81 -2.53 17.92 -21.23
C THR A 81 -2.61 16.46 -20.81
N LEU A 82 -1.95 16.12 -19.70
CA LEU A 82 -2.03 14.81 -19.07
C LEU A 82 -3.34 14.69 -18.30
N CYS A 83 -4.08 13.60 -18.50
CA CYS A 83 -5.42 13.38 -17.94
C CYS A 83 -5.47 12.23 -16.94
N ASN A 84 -4.73 11.15 -17.19
CA ASN A 84 -4.76 9.96 -16.34
C ASN A 84 -3.45 9.15 -16.43
N ILE A 85 -3.38 8.01 -15.72
CA ILE A 85 -2.18 7.18 -15.65
C ILE A 85 -1.73 6.65 -17.02
N GLN A 86 -2.64 6.48 -17.97
CA GLN A 86 -2.36 5.95 -19.30
C GLN A 86 -1.54 6.91 -20.17
N ASP A 87 -1.55 8.20 -19.84
CA ASP A 87 -0.74 9.22 -20.51
C ASP A 87 0.73 9.20 -20.05
N GLY A 88 1.01 8.52 -18.94
CA GLY A 88 2.35 8.43 -18.37
C GLY A 88 3.25 7.49 -19.16
N PHE A 89 4.49 7.91 -19.44
CA PHE A 89 5.50 7.09 -20.11
C PHE A 89 5.72 5.74 -19.41
N TYR A 90 5.74 5.71 -18.08
CA TYR A 90 5.93 4.48 -17.31
C TYR A 90 4.78 3.47 -17.52
N TYR A 91 3.55 3.95 -17.70
CA TYR A 91 2.41 3.09 -18.00
C TYR A 91 2.55 2.49 -19.40
N TYR A 92 2.77 3.34 -20.41
CA TYR A 92 2.88 2.91 -21.81
C TYR A 92 4.05 1.94 -22.04
N SER A 93 5.16 2.14 -21.34
CA SER A 93 6.37 1.32 -21.48
C SER A 93 6.29 -0.04 -20.75
N ASN A 94 5.22 -0.30 -19.98
CA ASN A 94 5.08 -1.53 -19.22
C ASN A 94 3.92 -2.41 -19.74
N PRO A 95 4.23 -3.55 -20.40
CA PRO A 95 3.21 -4.44 -20.98
C PRO A 95 2.20 -4.98 -19.97
N THR A 96 2.57 -5.07 -18.69
CA THR A 96 1.69 -5.53 -17.62
C THR A 96 0.47 -4.62 -17.50
N PHE A 97 0.67 -3.30 -17.51
CA PHE A 97 -0.41 -2.34 -17.29
C PHE A 97 -1.19 -2.03 -18.57
N THR A 98 -0.56 -2.14 -19.74
CA THR A 98 -1.21 -1.86 -21.04
C THR A 98 -2.04 -3.03 -21.58
N ALA A 99 -1.93 -4.22 -21.00
CA ALA A 99 -2.75 -5.36 -21.37
C ALA A 99 -4.26 -5.06 -21.18
N ILE A 100 -5.05 -5.36 -22.20
CA ILE A 100 -6.48 -4.98 -22.29
C ILE A 100 -7.35 -5.63 -21.20
N ASP A 101 -6.90 -6.76 -20.69
CA ASP A 101 -7.55 -7.58 -19.68
C ASP A 101 -6.95 -7.37 -18.27
N THR A 102 -6.00 -6.44 -18.11
CA THR A 102 -5.40 -6.13 -16.82
C THR A 102 -6.02 -4.88 -16.21
N ILE A 103 -6.62 -5.06 -15.02
CA ILE A 103 -7.17 -4.00 -14.19
C ILE A 103 -6.09 -3.50 -13.24
N THR A 104 -5.85 -2.20 -13.30
CA THR A 104 -4.83 -1.50 -12.53
C THR A 104 -5.42 -0.99 -11.23
N ILE A 105 -4.75 -1.30 -10.12
CA ILE A 105 -5.12 -0.81 -8.79
C ILE A 105 -4.00 0.00 -8.16
N GLU A 106 -4.38 0.83 -7.20
CA GLU A 106 -3.48 1.65 -6.40
C GLU A 106 -3.77 1.38 -4.93
N LEU A 107 -2.73 1.22 -4.12
CA LEU A 107 -2.85 1.12 -2.67
C LEU A 107 -2.64 2.49 -2.03
N PHE A 108 -3.41 2.77 -0.99
CA PHE A 108 -3.22 3.94 -0.13
C PHE A 108 -3.08 3.48 1.32
N ILE A 109 -2.09 4.02 2.02
CA ILE A 109 -1.77 3.66 3.39
C ILE A 109 -1.87 4.90 4.25
N ASP A 110 -2.63 4.78 5.33
CA ASP A 110 -2.86 5.83 6.30
C ASP A 110 -2.87 5.26 7.71
N ASP A 111 -2.48 6.07 8.67
CA ASP A 111 -2.06 5.61 9.99
C ASP A 111 -2.78 6.51 11.02
N VAL A 112 -3.92 6.02 11.53
CA VAL A 112 -4.85 6.81 12.34
C VAL A 112 -4.63 6.56 13.82
N GLU A 113 -4.59 7.63 14.60
CA GLU A 113 -4.54 7.58 16.05
C GLU A 113 -5.95 7.68 16.66
N VAL A 114 -6.34 6.68 17.45
CA VAL A 114 -7.72 6.56 17.99
C VAL A 114 -7.84 7.14 19.41
N VAL A 115 -6.81 7.83 19.89
CA VAL A 115 -6.78 8.40 21.25
C VAL A 115 -6.81 9.91 21.25
N ASN A 116 -7.08 10.47 22.44
CA ASN A 116 -6.99 11.90 22.66
C ASN A 116 -5.57 12.39 22.30
N PRO A 117 -5.41 13.28 21.32
CA PRO A 117 -4.11 13.74 20.82
C PRO A 117 -3.27 14.51 21.86
N LEU A 118 -3.83 14.81 23.04
CA LEU A 118 -3.14 15.50 24.14
C LEU A 118 -2.97 14.63 25.40
N GLY A 119 -3.32 13.33 25.35
CA GLY A 119 -3.26 12.43 26.50
C GLY A 119 -1.90 11.73 26.67
N SER A 120 -1.64 11.14 27.83
CA SER A 120 -0.43 10.34 28.12
C SER A 120 -0.33 9.02 27.33
N HIS A 121 -1.31 8.73 26.47
CA HIS A 121 -1.38 7.54 25.62
C HIS A 121 -1.15 7.85 24.14
N THR A 122 -0.74 9.08 23.81
CA THR A 122 -0.37 9.47 22.45
C THR A 122 0.79 8.61 21.93
N GLY A 123 0.74 8.22 20.66
CA GLY A 123 1.65 7.30 20.00
C GLY A 123 1.42 5.81 20.30
N ILE A 124 0.60 5.45 21.29
CA ILE A 124 0.42 4.04 21.70
C ILE A 124 -0.67 3.38 20.87
N HIS A 125 -1.77 4.06 20.58
CA HIS A 125 -2.97 3.47 19.97
C HIS A 125 -3.16 3.89 18.51
N LYS A 126 -2.15 3.59 17.69
CA LYS A 126 -2.15 3.86 16.24
C LYS A 126 -2.55 2.62 15.45
N LEU A 127 -3.47 2.79 14.50
CA LEU A 127 -3.89 1.75 13.56
C LEU A 127 -3.49 2.14 12.15
N GLY A 128 -2.81 1.23 11.47
CA GLY A 128 -2.56 1.34 10.04
C GLY A 128 -3.74 0.78 9.25
N PHE A 129 -4.21 1.55 8.29
CA PHE A 129 -5.23 1.20 7.33
C PHE A 129 -4.63 1.15 5.93
N VAL A 130 -4.96 0.11 5.20
CA VAL A 130 -4.61 0.00 3.79
C VAL A 130 -5.88 -0.11 2.98
N TYR A 131 -5.99 0.76 1.98
CA TYR A 131 -7.08 0.81 1.03
C TYR A 131 -6.56 0.52 -0.37
N PHE A 132 -7.45 0.14 -1.27
CA PHE A 132 -7.18 0.13 -2.69
C PHE A 132 -8.26 0.86 -3.49
N THR A 133 -7.86 1.42 -4.62
CA THR A 133 -8.75 2.02 -5.62
C THR A 133 -8.42 1.44 -7.00
N ILE A 134 -9.39 1.48 -7.92
CA ILE A 134 -9.19 1.06 -9.31
C ILE A 134 -8.85 2.29 -10.14
N LYS A 135 -7.79 2.22 -10.96
CA LYS A 135 -7.29 3.35 -11.75
C LYS A 135 -7.75 3.33 -13.21
N ASP A 136 -8.24 2.19 -13.70
CA ASP A 136 -8.78 2.04 -15.06
C ASP A 136 -10.30 2.36 -15.14
N ILE A 137 -10.74 3.35 -14.38
CA ILE A 137 -12.10 3.91 -14.43
C ILE A 137 -12.02 5.45 -14.46
N PRO A 138 -13.07 6.17 -14.90
CA PRO A 138 -13.07 7.63 -14.92
C PRO A 138 -12.65 8.27 -13.59
N VAL A 139 -11.81 9.31 -13.65
CA VAL A 139 -11.24 10.00 -12.47
C VAL A 139 -12.32 10.46 -11.48
N SER A 140 -13.46 10.93 -11.98
CA SER A 140 -14.60 11.34 -11.14
C SER A 140 -15.18 10.21 -10.28
N LEU A 141 -15.00 8.96 -10.69
CA LEU A 141 -15.39 7.78 -9.91
C LEU A 141 -14.28 7.32 -8.97
N GLN A 142 -13.01 7.56 -9.30
CA GLN A 142 -11.88 7.18 -8.45
C GLN A 142 -11.90 7.92 -7.10
N SER A 143 -12.26 9.20 -7.11
CA SER A 143 -12.36 10.02 -5.88
C SER A 143 -13.62 9.77 -5.05
N ASN A 144 -14.52 8.90 -5.52
CA ASN A 144 -15.74 8.59 -4.78
C ASN A 144 -15.43 7.64 -3.61
N LEU A 145 -15.94 7.94 -2.42
CA LEU A 145 -15.82 7.07 -1.24
C LEU A 145 -16.31 5.63 -1.50
N GLY A 146 -17.28 5.45 -2.41
CA GLY A 146 -17.77 4.13 -2.82
C GLY A 146 -16.79 3.31 -3.68
N SER A 147 -15.70 3.92 -4.14
CA SER A 147 -14.65 3.31 -4.97
C SER A 147 -13.33 3.09 -4.21
N ILE A 148 -13.34 3.33 -2.89
CA ILE A 148 -12.20 3.12 -1.99
C ILE A 148 -12.49 1.91 -1.11
N PHE A 149 -11.68 0.87 -1.25
CA PHE A 149 -11.92 -0.43 -0.62
C PHE A 149 -10.86 -0.74 0.42
N LEU A 150 -11.26 -1.01 1.65
CA LEU A 150 -10.35 -1.42 2.72
C LEU A 150 -9.85 -2.85 2.47
N VAL A 151 -8.54 -3.08 2.60
CA VAL A 151 -7.89 -4.39 2.39
C VAL A 151 -7.12 -4.89 3.61
N ASN A 152 -6.62 -4.00 4.46
CA ASN A 152 -5.92 -4.40 5.68
C ASN A 152 -6.11 -3.37 6.80
N VAL A 153 -6.22 -3.86 8.04
CA VAL A 153 -6.13 -3.04 9.25
C VAL A 153 -5.17 -3.73 10.20
N HIS A 154 -4.15 -3.01 10.66
CA HIS A 154 -3.15 -3.55 11.59
C HIS A 154 -2.84 -2.54 12.68
N TYR A 155 -2.25 -3.05 13.76
CA TYR A 155 -1.75 -2.20 14.83
C TYR A 155 -0.33 -1.74 14.50
N SER A 156 -0.05 -0.44 14.58
CA SER A 156 1.23 0.09 14.09
C SER A 156 2.43 -0.42 14.93
N LEU A 157 2.21 -0.78 16.20
CA LEU A 157 3.23 -1.45 17.04
C LEU A 157 3.50 -2.90 16.62
N ASP A 158 2.52 -3.59 16.04
CA ASP A 158 2.74 -4.95 15.52
C ASP A 158 3.64 -4.89 14.27
N VAL A 159 3.66 -3.79 13.52
CA VAL A 159 4.62 -3.56 12.42
C VAL A 159 6.05 -3.51 12.97
N GLU A 160 6.28 -2.85 14.10
CA GLU A 160 7.62 -2.75 14.69
C GLU A 160 8.13 -4.10 15.18
N LYS A 161 7.22 -4.94 15.68
CA LYS A 161 7.55 -6.26 16.22
C LYS A 161 7.70 -7.33 15.14
N TYR A 162 6.83 -7.34 14.14
CA TYR A 162 6.71 -8.43 13.15
C TYR A 162 7.13 -8.03 11.73
N GLY A 163 7.21 -6.73 11.45
CA GLY A 163 7.50 -6.18 10.12
C GLY A 163 6.30 -6.21 9.17
N TYR A 164 6.35 -5.36 8.14
CA TYR A 164 5.30 -5.31 7.12
C TYR A 164 5.16 -6.59 6.31
N LYS A 165 6.24 -7.37 6.16
CA LYS A 165 6.18 -8.66 5.46
C LYS A 165 5.15 -9.60 6.09
N ALA A 166 5.17 -9.78 7.41
CA ALA A 166 4.20 -10.63 8.10
C ALA A 166 2.76 -10.10 7.98
N ILE A 167 2.59 -8.77 8.01
CA ILE A 167 1.27 -8.12 7.95
C ILE A 167 0.64 -8.19 6.56
N PHE A 168 1.45 -7.99 5.51
CA PHE A 168 1.00 -7.94 4.13
C PHE A 168 1.15 -9.25 3.36
N GLU A 169 1.65 -10.32 3.99
CA GLU A 169 1.75 -11.64 3.39
C GLU A 169 0.45 -12.06 2.67
N PRO A 170 -0.76 -11.99 3.28
CA PRO A 170 -1.98 -12.40 2.59
C PRO A 170 -2.29 -11.53 1.36
N LEU A 171 -2.04 -10.22 1.45
CA LEU A 171 -2.27 -9.29 0.35
C LEU A 171 -1.31 -9.57 -0.81
N ILE A 172 -0.02 -9.75 -0.53
CA ILE A 172 0.99 -10.02 -1.56
C ILE A 172 0.72 -11.34 -2.25
N GLN A 173 0.32 -12.38 -1.52
CA GLN A 173 -0.05 -13.67 -2.11
C GLN A 173 -1.29 -13.55 -3.00
N ASP A 174 -2.34 -12.84 -2.56
CA ASP A 174 -3.51 -12.57 -3.40
C ASP A 174 -3.11 -11.79 -4.66
N LEU A 175 -2.28 -10.75 -4.56
CA LEU A 175 -1.82 -9.97 -5.73
C LEU A 175 -1.02 -10.81 -6.74
N LYS A 176 -0.13 -11.69 -6.25
CA LYS A 176 0.59 -12.64 -7.12
C LYS A 176 -0.39 -13.53 -7.89
N GLN A 177 -1.38 -14.11 -7.20
CA GLN A 177 -2.38 -14.97 -7.83
C GLN A 177 -3.27 -14.20 -8.81
N LEU A 178 -3.69 -12.99 -8.47
CA LEU A 178 -4.55 -12.17 -9.31
C LEU A 178 -3.86 -11.69 -10.59
N LEU A 179 -2.53 -11.50 -10.57
CA LEU A 179 -1.80 -11.22 -11.80
C LEU A 179 -1.52 -12.48 -12.63
N ASP A 180 -1.16 -13.58 -11.99
CA ASP A 180 -0.82 -14.83 -12.67
C ASP A 180 -2.06 -15.46 -13.32
N GLN A 181 -3.08 -15.75 -12.49
CA GLN A 181 -4.27 -16.52 -12.86
C GLN A 181 -5.45 -15.64 -13.26
N GLY A 182 -5.57 -14.45 -12.68
CA GLY A 182 -6.71 -13.54 -12.89
C GLY A 182 -8.05 -14.06 -12.36
N ILE A 183 -9.10 -13.29 -12.62
CA ILE A 183 -10.49 -13.60 -12.27
C ILE A 183 -11.24 -13.92 -13.55
N LYS A 184 -11.84 -15.12 -13.61
CA LYS A 184 -12.68 -15.53 -14.74
C LYS A 184 -14.08 -14.95 -14.62
N PHE A 185 -14.53 -14.26 -15.66
CA PHE A 185 -15.88 -13.71 -15.73
C PHE A 185 -16.36 -13.64 -17.19
N GLN A 186 -17.57 -14.14 -17.47
CA GLN A 186 -18.18 -14.14 -18.81
C GLN A 186 -17.27 -14.67 -19.94
N GLY A 187 -16.49 -15.73 -19.66
CA GLY A 187 -15.59 -16.35 -20.64
C GLY A 187 -14.24 -15.66 -20.82
N ASN A 188 -14.02 -14.49 -20.21
CA ASN A 188 -12.74 -13.79 -20.19
C ASN A 188 -12.03 -13.98 -18.85
N THR A 189 -10.72 -13.72 -18.83
CA THR A 189 -9.90 -13.70 -17.61
C THR A 189 -9.37 -12.29 -17.42
N TYR A 190 -9.63 -11.70 -16.27
CA TYR A 190 -9.19 -10.35 -15.93
C TYR A 190 -8.10 -10.40 -14.88
N LYS A 191 -6.92 -9.89 -15.20
CA LYS A 191 -5.79 -9.81 -14.28
C LYS A 191 -5.86 -8.55 -13.44
N ILE A 192 -5.21 -8.55 -12.28
CA ILE A 192 -5.15 -7.38 -11.40
C ILE A 192 -3.69 -7.07 -11.11
N ALA A 193 -3.28 -5.83 -11.38
CA ALA A 193 -1.91 -5.38 -11.22
C ALA A 193 -1.84 -4.14 -10.32
N LEU A 194 -0.97 -4.21 -9.31
CA LEU A 194 -0.58 -3.08 -8.49
C LEU A 194 0.25 -2.06 -9.28
N TRP A 195 -0.26 -0.83 -9.40
CA TRP A 195 0.43 0.29 -10.02
C TRP A 195 1.32 1.02 -9.03
N GLN A 196 0.73 1.61 -8.01
CA GLN A 196 1.42 2.44 -7.03
C GLN A 196 0.91 2.20 -5.62
N ILE A 197 1.76 2.52 -4.65
CA ILE A 197 1.45 2.60 -3.23
C ILE A 197 1.68 4.04 -2.79
N LEU A 198 0.63 4.66 -2.26
CA LEU A 198 0.60 6.04 -1.77
C LEU A 198 0.44 6.06 -0.25
N GLY A 199 0.79 7.19 0.35
CA GLY A 199 0.71 7.47 1.77
C GLY A 199 1.54 8.70 2.11
N ASP A 200 1.54 9.06 3.39
CA ASP A 200 2.41 10.10 3.90
C ASP A 200 3.90 9.71 3.79
N ASN A 201 4.80 10.71 3.83
CA ASN A 201 6.23 10.47 3.70
C ASN A 201 6.77 9.49 4.76
N LEU A 202 6.28 9.62 5.99
CA LEU A 202 6.73 8.80 7.11
C LEU A 202 6.31 7.35 6.93
N GLY A 203 5.04 7.09 6.61
CA GLY A 203 4.49 5.77 6.37
C GLY A 203 5.11 5.11 5.14
N LEU A 204 5.30 5.86 4.04
CA LEU A 204 5.96 5.34 2.84
C LEU A 204 7.42 4.99 3.08
N ASN A 205 8.21 5.85 3.76
CA ASN A 205 9.59 5.52 4.10
C ASN A 205 9.65 4.26 4.98
N LYS A 206 8.77 4.15 5.99
CA LYS A 206 8.69 2.97 6.86
C LYS A 206 8.34 1.71 6.09
N LEU A 207 7.35 1.75 5.19
CA LEU A 207 6.95 0.60 4.37
C LEU A 207 8.04 0.18 3.39
N PHE A 208 8.62 1.13 2.68
CA PHE A 208 9.61 0.87 1.65
C PHE A 208 10.99 0.56 2.21
N GLY A 209 11.15 0.56 3.54
CA GLY A 209 12.40 0.22 4.20
C GLY A 209 13.46 1.32 4.09
N PHE A 210 13.06 2.58 3.93
CA PHE A 210 13.94 3.73 4.01
C PHE A 210 13.97 4.31 5.43
N VAL A 211 14.99 5.11 5.74
CA VAL A 211 15.06 5.83 7.01
C VAL A 211 13.92 6.84 7.15
N GLU A 212 13.30 6.88 8.32
CA GLU A 212 12.22 7.81 8.66
C GLU A 212 12.73 9.15 9.22
N CYS A 213 14.05 9.32 9.28
CA CYS A 213 14.67 10.54 9.77
C CYS A 213 14.95 11.50 8.62
N PHE A 214 14.10 12.51 8.44
CA PHE A 214 14.22 13.52 7.37
C PHE A 214 15.40 14.51 7.57
N THR A 215 16.23 14.31 8.58
CA THR A 215 17.51 15.02 8.78
C THR A 215 18.74 14.13 8.56
N ALA A 216 18.53 12.86 8.20
CA ALA A 216 19.58 11.91 7.87
C ALA A 216 20.36 12.35 6.62
N ASN A 217 21.57 11.81 6.45
CA ASN A 217 22.42 12.11 5.31
C ASN A 217 21.77 11.73 3.98
N PHE A 218 21.05 10.60 3.95
CA PHE A 218 20.30 10.12 2.79
C PHE A 218 18.87 9.81 3.26
N CYS A 219 17.97 10.79 3.14
CA CYS A 219 16.59 10.69 3.64
C CYS A 219 15.54 10.62 2.52
N CYS A 220 15.94 10.85 1.27
CA CYS A 220 15.04 10.83 0.12
C CYS A 220 14.76 9.38 -0.28
N ARG A 221 13.48 9.03 -0.51
CA ARG A 221 13.08 7.71 -1.04
C ARG A 221 13.33 7.55 -2.55
N PHE A 222 13.57 8.66 -3.25
CA PHE A 222 13.73 8.68 -4.71
C PHE A 222 15.20 8.67 -5.14
N CYS A 223 16.10 9.25 -4.35
CA CYS A 223 17.50 9.39 -4.73
C CYS A 223 18.48 9.28 -3.55
N LEU A 224 19.73 9.02 -3.89
CA LEU A 224 20.89 8.92 -3.01
C LEU A 224 21.62 10.27 -2.84
N ALA A 225 20.93 11.39 -3.09
CA ALA A 225 21.52 12.70 -2.86
C ALA A 225 21.75 12.93 -1.36
N HIS A 226 22.98 13.28 -0.99
CA HIS A 226 23.28 13.67 0.39
C HIS A 226 22.49 14.94 0.76
N LYS A 227 21.99 15.07 1.99
CA LYS A 227 21.16 16.21 2.44
C LYS A 227 21.72 17.59 2.09
N ASN A 228 23.04 17.77 2.24
CA ASN A 228 23.75 19.01 1.92
C ASN A 228 23.70 19.37 0.41
N VAL A 229 23.56 18.36 -0.45
CA VAL A 229 23.36 18.51 -1.90
C VAL A 229 21.89 18.79 -2.16
N MET A 230 20.99 17.99 -1.58
CA MET A 230 19.54 18.12 -1.75
C MET A 230 19.02 19.52 -1.41
N GLN A 231 19.54 20.15 -0.36
CA GLN A 231 19.21 21.54 0.03
C GLN A 231 19.52 22.60 -1.05
N LYS A 232 20.32 22.25 -2.05
CA LYS A 232 20.75 23.14 -3.14
C LYS A 232 20.26 22.66 -4.51
N MET A 233 19.68 21.46 -4.58
CA MET A 233 19.18 20.89 -5.83
C MET A 233 17.89 21.60 -6.23
N ILE A 234 17.87 22.12 -7.45
CA ILE A 234 16.68 22.72 -8.08
C ILE A 234 16.14 21.86 -9.22
N LYS A 235 16.86 20.79 -9.57
CA LYS A 235 16.53 19.82 -10.60
C LYS A 235 16.92 18.44 -10.11
N GLU A 236 16.20 17.44 -10.60
CA GLU A 236 16.55 16.03 -10.43
C GLU A 236 17.93 15.73 -11.03
N ASP A 237 18.72 14.93 -10.32
CA ASP A 237 19.94 14.32 -10.85
C ASP A 237 19.69 12.84 -11.07
N ILE A 238 19.54 12.46 -12.34
CA ILE A 238 19.24 11.09 -12.77
C ILE A 238 20.30 10.10 -12.29
N SER A 239 21.56 10.53 -12.14
CA SER A 239 22.65 9.66 -11.69
C SER A 239 22.54 9.28 -10.21
N LEU A 240 21.77 10.04 -9.44
CA LEU A 240 21.55 9.81 -8.02
C LEU A 240 20.24 9.06 -7.75
N LEU A 241 19.38 8.86 -8.76
CA LEU A 241 18.12 8.13 -8.56
C LEU A 241 18.38 6.70 -8.07
N HIS A 242 17.52 6.23 -7.17
CA HIS A 242 17.52 4.82 -6.83
C HIS A 242 17.14 4.00 -8.06
N HIS A 243 17.96 3.01 -8.38
CA HIS A 243 17.67 1.98 -9.36
C HIS A 243 17.68 0.60 -8.70
N LYS A 244 16.94 -0.35 -9.28
CA LYS A 244 16.70 -1.68 -8.73
C LYS A 244 17.98 -2.39 -8.25
N ALA A 245 18.96 -2.57 -9.13
CA ALA A 245 20.19 -3.30 -8.80
C ALA A 245 21.00 -2.65 -7.66
N GLY A 246 21.06 -1.32 -7.61
CA GLY A 246 21.72 -0.61 -6.52
C GLY A 246 20.94 -0.70 -5.20
N HIS A 247 19.61 -0.59 -5.26
CA HIS A 247 18.76 -0.77 -4.08
C HIS A 247 18.92 -2.17 -3.50
N ASP A 248 18.83 -3.21 -4.33
CA ASP A 248 19.01 -4.62 -3.92
C ASP A 248 20.39 -4.84 -3.28
N THR A 249 21.42 -4.16 -3.78
CA THR A 249 22.77 -4.19 -3.20
C THR A 249 22.82 -3.51 -1.83
N HIS A 250 22.20 -2.33 -1.67
CA HIS A 250 22.13 -1.65 -0.38
C HIS A 250 21.36 -2.46 0.66
N VAL A 251 20.22 -3.06 0.27
CA VAL A 251 19.45 -3.95 1.14
C VAL A 251 20.33 -5.12 1.61
N ARG A 252 21.02 -5.78 0.68
CA ARG A 252 21.95 -6.89 1.00
C ARG A 252 23.05 -6.44 1.94
N ASP A 253 23.68 -5.31 1.67
CA ASP A 253 24.79 -4.78 2.47
C ASP A 253 24.35 -4.40 3.89
N VAL A 254 23.16 -3.84 4.05
CA VAL A 254 22.60 -3.52 5.37
C VAL A 254 22.25 -4.79 6.14
N ILE A 255 21.61 -5.77 5.51
CA ILE A 255 21.13 -6.99 6.19
C ILE A 255 22.26 -7.98 6.46
N GLU A 256 23.11 -8.26 5.46
CA GLU A 256 24.12 -9.33 5.53
C GLU A 256 25.48 -8.83 6.03
N ARG A 257 25.83 -7.57 5.75
CA ARG A 257 27.12 -6.99 6.12
C ARG A 257 27.02 -5.96 7.25
N ASN A 258 25.82 -5.70 7.74
CA ASN A 258 25.54 -4.76 8.83
C ASN A 258 26.12 -3.35 8.55
N ILE A 259 26.07 -2.91 7.29
CA ILE A 259 26.48 -1.54 6.92
C ILE A 259 25.50 -0.53 7.54
N SER A 260 26.04 0.58 8.04
CA SER A 260 25.23 1.66 8.61
C SER A 260 24.26 2.23 7.57
N THR A 261 23.00 2.35 7.96
CA THR A 261 21.93 2.98 7.16
C THR A 261 22.25 4.45 6.85
N ALA A 262 23.13 5.10 7.62
CA ALA A 262 23.61 6.45 7.37
C ALA A 262 24.41 6.61 6.07
N MET A 263 24.82 5.49 5.43
CA MET A 263 25.57 5.48 4.17
C MET A 263 24.69 5.48 2.92
N CYS A 264 23.42 5.05 3.02
CA CYS A 264 22.55 4.87 1.85
C CYS A 264 21.07 5.20 2.08
N GLY A 265 20.65 5.41 3.33
CA GLY A 265 19.25 5.70 3.66
C GLY A 265 18.30 4.50 3.63
N VAL A 266 18.82 3.29 3.36
CA VAL A 266 18.05 2.03 3.29
C VAL A 266 18.24 1.26 4.60
N LYS A 267 17.17 0.62 5.09
CA LYS A 267 17.11 -0.19 6.32
C LYS A 267 16.71 -1.63 6.05
N SER A 268 15.80 -1.86 5.11
CA SER A 268 15.26 -3.18 4.80
C SER A 268 14.69 -3.21 3.40
N ASP A 269 14.35 -4.41 2.93
CA ASP A 269 13.58 -4.59 1.70
C ASP A 269 12.11 -4.23 1.90
N CYS A 270 11.43 -3.85 0.81
CA CYS A 270 10.00 -3.68 0.77
C CYS A 270 9.31 -5.01 0.43
N PRO A 271 8.29 -5.45 1.18
CA PRO A 271 7.67 -6.75 0.94
C PRO A 271 6.96 -6.83 -0.43
N PHE A 272 6.53 -5.71 -1.00
CA PHE A 272 5.89 -5.68 -2.33
C PHE A 272 6.88 -5.87 -3.50
N ASN A 273 8.20 -5.79 -3.28
CA ASN A 273 9.19 -6.11 -4.31
C ASN A 273 9.09 -7.59 -4.76
N GLU A 274 8.50 -8.46 -3.93
CA GLU A 274 8.23 -9.86 -4.26
C GLU A 274 7.25 -10.06 -5.42
N LEU A 275 6.49 -9.04 -5.81
CA LEU A 275 5.59 -9.08 -6.96
C LEU A 275 6.34 -9.27 -8.29
N GLY A 276 7.62 -8.91 -8.36
CA GLY A 276 8.50 -9.13 -9.50
C GLY A 276 8.29 -8.15 -10.67
N TYR A 277 7.04 -7.83 -11.03
CA TYR A 277 6.68 -6.82 -12.02
C TYR A 277 6.66 -5.39 -11.45
N TRP A 278 6.69 -5.27 -10.12
CA TRP A 278 6.66 -4.02 -9.38
C TRP A 278 7.92 -3.91 -8.51
N HIS A 279 8.43 -2.68 -8.35
CA HIS A 279 9.57 -2.40 -7.49
C HIS A 279 9.48 -0.99 -6.90
N ILE A 280 9.93 -0.80 -5.67
CA ILE A 280 9.85 0.51 -4.98
C ILE A 280 10.53 1.65 -5.73
N THR A 281 11.62 1.36 -6.46
CA THR A 281 12.36 2.39 -7.21
C THR A 281 11.58 2.93 -8.39
N SER A 282 10.49 2.26 -8.78
CA SER A 282 9.56 2.71 -9.81
C SER A 282 8.28 3.33 -9.21
N ASN A 283 8.12 3.30 -7.89
CA ASN A 283 7.01 3.92 -7.17
C ASN A 283 7.30 5.40 -6.86
N LEU A 284 7.54 6.19 -7.91
CA LEU A 284 7.82 7.62 -7.81
C LEU A 284 6.51 8.41 -7.65
N VAL A 285 5.98 8.44 -6.44
CA VAL A 285 4.73 9.13 -6.11
C VAL A 285 4.90 10.05 -4.90
N VAL A 286 4.26 11.20 -4.97
CA VAL A 286 4.14 12.21 -3.92
C VAL A 286 2.65 12.42 -3.64
N ASP A 287 2.32 12.63 -2.39
CA ASP A 287 0.97 12.97 -1.96
C ASP A 287 0.88 14.50 -1.88
N VAL A 288 0.12 15.11 -2.79
CA VAL A 288 0.00 16.58 -2.83
C VAL A 288 -0.51 17.17 -1.52
N MET A 289 -1.41 16.48 -0.81
CA MET A 289 -1.92 16.97 0.47
C MET A 289 -0.80 16.99 1.51
N HIS A 290 -0.12 15.87 1.69
CA HIS A 290 0.93 15.76 2.71
C HIS A 290 2.21 16.52 2.34
N ASP A 291 2.62 16.50 1.07
CA ASP A 291 3.89 17.06 0.61
C ASP A 291 3.84 18.56 0.30
N LEU A 292 2.71 19.08 -0.19
CA LEU A 292 2.59 20.49 -0.59
C LEU A 292 1.69 21.32 0.32
N LEU A 293 0.61 20.74 0.84
CA LEU A 293 -0.39 21.50 1.60
C LEU A 293 -0.15 21.43 3.11
N GLU A 294 0.27 20.28 3.63
CA GLU A 294 0.51 20.06 5.06
C GLU A 294 1.98 20.31 5.46
N GLY A 295 2.93 19.87 4.63
CA GLY A 295 4.36 20.18 4.77
C GLY A 295 5.13 19.22 5.66
#